data_AF-A0A286IGG7-F1
#
_entry.id   AF-A0A286IGG7-F1
#
_cell.length_a   1.000
_cell.length_b   1.000
_cell.length_c   1.000
_cell.angle_alpha   90.00
_cell.angle_beta   90.00
_cell.angle_gamma   90.00
#
_symmetry.space_group_name_H-M   'P 1'
#
loop_
_entity.id
_entity.type
_entity.pdbx_description
1 polymer ?
#
loop_
_entity_poly.entity_id
_entity_poly.type
_entity_poly.pdbx_seq_one_letter_code
_entity_poly.pdbx_strand_id
1 'polypeptide(L)'
;MKPKQIENANKIMFLRGDVNYTDLFFENGKYSKECVTLKRFEEQLEGFVRVSRSYLVNPRFIHKVVSSPNYCHLEMKNGKEVVVSRRKLPLVKPILALV
;
A
#
# COMPACT_ATOMS: atom_id res chain seq x y z
N MET A 1 -2.50 -23.95 13.96
CA MET A 1 -2.60 -22.48 13.90
C MET A 1 -3.82 -22.13 13.05
N LYS A 2 -4.83 -21.46 13.62
CA LYS A 2 -5.93 -20.91 12.81
C LYS A 2 -5.35 -19.78 11.94
N PRO A 3 -5.72 -19.67 10.65
CA PRO A 3 -5.31 -18.50 9.85
C PRO A 3 -5.86 -17.26 10.55
N LYS A 4 -4.98 -16.31 10.85
CA LYS A 4 -5.34 -15.06 11.49
C LYS A 4 -6.23 -14.31 10.49
N GLN A 5 -7.53 -14.25 10.77
CA GLN A 5 -8.48 -13.54 9.94
C GLN A 5 -8.04 -12.07 9.92
N ILE A 6 -7.92 -11.47 8.73
CA ILE A 6 -7.55 -10.06 8.59
C ILE A 6 -8.75 -9.24 9.06
N GLU A 7 -8.87 -9.04 10.37
CA GLU A 7 -10.11 -8.56 11.02
C GLU A 7 -10.57 -7.17 10.57
N ASN A 8 -9.79 -6.42 9.78
CA ASN A 8 -10.16 -5.06 9.37
C ASN A 8 -9.51 -4.65 8.04
N ALA A 9 -9.75 -5.41 6.96
CA ALA A 9 -9.19 -5.08 5.65
C ALA A 9 -9.46 -3.63 5.20
N ASN A 10 -10.66 -3.12 5.53
CA ASN A 10 -11.09 -1.75 5.24
C ASN A 10 -10.32 -0.66 6.00
N LYS A 11 -9.63 -1.00 7.09
CA LYS A 11 -8.84 -0.06 7.90
C LYS A 11 -7.35 -0.08 7.56
N ILE A 12 -6.95 -0.89 6.58
CA ILE A 12 -5.56 -0.96 6.14
C ILE A 12 -5.27 0.23 5.22
N MET A 13 -4.26 1.02 5.59
CA MET A 13 -3.78 2.16 4.81
C MET A 13 -2.82 1.71 3.71
N PHE A 14 -1.85 0.87 4.07
CA PHE A 14 -0.87 0.33 3.13
C PHE A 14 -0.25 -0.94 3.70
N LEU A 15 0.34 -1.73 2.82
CA LEU A 15 1.07 -2.94 3.14
C LEU A 15 2.51 -2.80 2.64
N ARG A 16 3.46 -3.27 3.44
CA ARG A 16 4.88 -3.34 3.09
C ARG A 16 5.33 -4.80 3.01
N GLY A 17 5.76 -5.22 1.83
CA GLY A 17 6.32 -6.54 1.61
C GLY A 17 7.81 -6.58 1.95
N ASP A 18 8.19 -7.55 2.77
CA ASP A 18 9.58 -7.89 3.13
C ASP A 18 9.82 -9.38 2.88
N VAL A 19 10.35 -9.70 1.69
CA VAL A 19 10.65 -11.04 1.18
C VAL A 19 9.46 -12.00 1.26
N ASN A 20 9.27 -12.67 2.40
CA ASN A 20 8.21 -13.66 2.65
C ASN A 20 7.15 -13.19 3.64
N TYR A 21 7.31 -11.99 4.18
CA TYR A 21 6.42 -11.38 5.14
C TYR A 21 5.80 -10.12 4.55
N THR A 22 4.62 -9.76 5.05
CA THR A 22 3.99 -8.49 4.75
C THR A 22 3.55 -7.83 6.05
N ASP A 23 4.00 -6.60 6.24
CA ASP A 23 3.51 -5.73 7.30
C ASP A 23 2.27 -4.99 6.79
N LEU A 24 1.14 -5.14 7.48
CA LEU A 24 -0.08 -4.38 7.24
C LEU A 24 -0.14 -3.21 8.20
N PHE A 25 -0.27 -1.99 7.67
CA PHE A 25 -0.37 -0.76 8.46
C PHE A 25 -1.81 -0.27 8.48
N PHE A 26 -2.34 -0.08 9.68
CA PHE A 26 -3.72 0.33 9.91
C PHE A 26 -3.83 1.83 10.23
N GLU A 27 -5.01 2.41 10.01
CA GLU A 27 -5.29 3.83 10.29
C GLU A 27 -5.08 4.23 11.75
N ASN A 28 -5.24 3.29 12.68
CA ASN A 28 -5.06 3.51 14.11
C ASN A 28 -3.59 3.48 14.57
N GLY A 29 -2.64 3.44 13.62
CA GLY A 29 -1.20 3.38 13.90
C GLY A 29 -0.69 1.99 14.27
N LYS A 30 -1.56 0.98 14.44
CA LYS A 30 -1.14 -0.40 14.65
C LYS A 30 -0.61 -1.01 13.36
N TYR A 31 0.18 -2.07 13.49
CA TYR A 31 0.57 -2.91 12.36
C TYR A 31 0.47 -4.40 12.73
N SER A 32 0.26 -5.25 11.73
CA SER A 32 0.36 -6.71 11.85
C SER A 32 1.39 -7.22 10.85
N LYS A 33 2.15 -8.24 11.21
CA LYS A 33 3.06 -8.94 10.29
C LYS A 33 2.47 -10.30 9.96
N GLU A 34 2.29 -10.58 8.67
CA GLU A 34 1.74 -11.84 8.19
C GLU A 34 2.76 -12.56 7.31
N CYS A 35 2.83 -13.89 7.43
CA CYS A 35 3.66 -14.77 6.59
C CYS A 35 3.06 -14.99 5.20
N VAL A 36 2.47 -13.94 4.62
CA VAL A 36 1.79 -13.96 3.33
C VAL A 36 2.47 -12.94 2.45
N THR A 37 2.73 -13.29 1.19
CA THR A 37 3.42 -12.42 0.27
C THR A 37 2.53 -11.26 -0.17
N LEU A 38 3.15 -10.12 -0.47
CA LEU A 38 2.43 -8.93 -0.95
C LEU A 38 1.65 -9.20 -2.25
N LYS A 39 2.08 -10.19 -3.06
CA LYS A 39 1.35 -10.63 -4.26
C LYS A 39 0.01 -11.27 -3.90
N ARG A 40 -0.04 -12.14 -2.88
CA ARG A 40 -1.31 -12.74 -2.43
C ARG A 40 -2.28 -11.68 -1.92
N PHE A 41 -1.78 -10.68 -1.20
CA PHE A 41 -2.62 -9.56 -0.76
C PHE A 41 -3.14 -8.72 -1.93
N GLU A 42 -2.35 -8.50 -2.97
CA GLU A 42 -2.78 -7.80 -4.20
C GLU A 42 -3.91 -8.54 -4.92
N GLU A 43 -3.93 -9.88 -4.86
CA GLU A 43 -5.01 -10.71 -5.42
C GLU A 43 -6.26 -10.75 -4.53
N GLN A 44 -6.10 -10.64 -3.21
CA GLN A 44 -7.19 -10.76 -2.23
C GLN A 44 -7.87 -9.44 -1.85
N LEU A 45 -7.13 -8.32 -1.92
CA LEU A 45 -7.60 -7.02 -1.46
C LEU A 45 -8.01 -6.15 -2.66
N GLU A 46 -9.31 -5.94 -2.81
CA GLU A 46 -9.85 -5.03 -3.81
C GLU A 46 -9.63 -3.57 -3.44
N GLY A 47 -9.42 -2.72 -4.46
CA GLY A 47 -9.22 -1.28 -4.28
C GLY A 47 -7.82 -0.87 -3.82
N PHE A 48 -6.90 -1.82 -3.64
CA PHE A 48 -5.50 -1.51 -3.35
C PHE A 48 -4.69 -1.36 -4.64
N VAL A 49 -3.71 -0.46 -4.60
CA VAL A 49 -2.90 -0.09 -5.75
C VAL A 49 -1.44 -0.40 -5.46
N ARG A 50 -0.84 -1.23 -6.31
CA ARG A 50 0.54 -1.67 -6.14
C ARG A 50 1.51 -0.65 -6.70
N VAL A 51 2.05 0.21 -5.83
CA VAL A 51 2.91 1.36 -6.20
C VAL A 51 4.40 0.99 -6.35
N SER A 52 4.86 -0.08 -5.72
CA SER A 52 6.23 -0.58 -5.85
C SER A 52 6.33 -2.09 -5.62
N ARG A 53 7.54 -2.67 -5.77
CA ARG A 53 7.79 -4.08 -5.43
C ARG A 53 7.52 -4.37 -3.96
N SER A 54 7.67 -3.40 -3.08
CA SER A 54 7.52 -3.60 -1.63
C SER A 54 6.33 -2.88 -1.04
N TYR A 55 5.52 -2.17 -1.82
CA TYR A 55 4.38 -1.39 -1.30
C TYR A 55 3.11 -1.59 -2.11
N LEU A 56 2.02 -1.85 -1.39
CA LEU A 56 0.63 -1.90 -1.86
C LEU A 56 -0.17 -0.90 -1.02
N VAL A 57 -0.83 0.08 -1.65
CA VAL A 57 -1.41 1.24 -0.96
C VAL A 57 -2.91 1.30 -1.19
N ASN A 58 -3.67 1.67 -0.16
CA ASN A 58 -5.08 1.99 -0.29
C ASN A 58 -5.25 3.48 -0.64
N PRO A 59 -5.77 3.81 -1.84
CA PRO A 59 -5.94 5.20 -2.27
C PRO A 59 -6.80 6.06 -1.33
N ARG A 60 -7.76 5.45 -0.63
CA ARG A 60 -8.68 6.15 0.30
C ARG A 60 -7.98 6.79 1.50
N PHE A 61 -6.75 6.36 1.77
CA PHE A 61 -5.92 6.82 2.88
C PHE A 61 -4.73 7.67 2.44
N ILE A 62 -4.65 8.02 1.15
CA ILE A 62 -3.68 8.98 0.64
C ILE A 62 -4.15 10.37 1.11
N HIS A 63 -3.22 11.14 1.66
CA HIS A 63 -3.41 12.55 2.00
C HIS A 63 -3.02 13.43 0.80
N LYS A 64 -1.88 13.13 0.17
CA LYS A 64 -1.36 13.91 -0.94
C LYS A 64 -0.51 13.05 -1.87
N VAL A 65 -0.60 13.32 -3.17
CA VAL A 65 0.28 12.75 -4.18
C VAL A 65 1.28 13.81 -4.59
N VAL A 66 2.57 13.54 -4.41
CA VAL A 66 3.64 14.44 -4.80
C VAL A 66 4.40 13.83 -5.97
N SER A 67 4.19 14.39 -7.16
CA SER A 67 4.81 13.92 -8.40
C SER A 67 5.71 14.99 -9.03
N SER A 68 6.86 14.54 -9.52
CA SER A 68 7.84 15.28 -10.30
C SER A 68 8.21 14.43 -11.54
N PRO A 69 8.90 14.97 -12.55
CA PRO A 69 9.14 14.27 -13.82
C PRO A 69 9.71 12.85 -13.67
N ASN A 70 10.60 12.64 -12.69
CA ASN A 70 11.29 11.36 -12.46
C ASN A 70 11.03 10.75 -11.08
N TYR A 71 10.17 11.36 -10.27
CA TYR A 71 9.96 10.96 -8.88
C TYR A 71 8.49 11.11 -8.50
N CYS A 72 7.98 10.17 -7.71
CA CYS A 72 6.62 10.26 -7.20
C CYS A 72 6.57 9.56 -5.85
N HIS A 73 5.96 10.22 -4.88
CA HIS A 73 5.68 9.65 -3.57
C HIS A 73 4.28 10.04 -3.12
N LEU A 74 3.75 9.23 -2.21
CA LEU A 74 2.44 9.37 -1.62
C LEU A 74 2.63 9.72 -0.16
N GLU A 75 2.06 10.84 0.28
CA GLU A 75 1.89 11.13 1.69
C GLU A 75 0.60 10.46 2.15
N MET A 76 0.69 9.57 3.13
CA MET A 76 -0.43 8.88 3.74
C MET A 76 -1.03 9.74 4.86
N LYS A 77 -2.31 9.50 5.24
CA LYS A 77 -2.99 10.24 6.32
C LYS A 77 -2.30 10.19 7.69
N ASN A 78 -1.39 9.25 7.92
CA ASN A 78 -0.61 9.12 9.16
C ASN A 78 0.76 9.82 9.07
N GLY A 79 1.00 10.62 8.03
CA GLY A 79 2.26 11.31 7.78
C GLY A 79 3.37 10.42 7.21
N LYS A 80 3.12 9.14 6.93
CA LYS A 80 4.13 8.27 6.30
C LYS A 80 4.19 8.52 4.80
N GLU A 81 5.39 8.49 4.26
CA GLU A 81 5.64 8.61 2.82
C GLU A 81 5.87 7.24 2.18
N VAL A 82 5.23 7.01 1.03
CA VAL A 82 5.40 5.81 0.21
C VAL A 82 5.89 6.19 -1.18
N VAL A 83 7.08 5.74 -1.53
CA VAL A 83 7.67 6.02 -2.86
C VAL A 83 7.05 5.11 -3.92
N VAL A 84 6.61 5.71 -5.02
CA VAL A 84 6.16 5.02 -6.21
C VAL A 84 7.37 4.67 -7.06
N SER A 85 7.54 3.40 -7.40
CA SER A 85 8.65 2.97 -8.23
C SER A 85 8.55 3.55 -9.65
N ARG A 86 9.68 4.03 -10.20
CA ARG A 86 9.75 4.61 -11.56
C ARG A 86 9.10 3.73 -12.64
N ARG A 87 9.32 2.40 -12.57
CA ARG A 87 8.75 1.43 -13.53
C ARG A 87 7.22 1.35 -13.47
N LYS A 88 6.63 1.56 -12.29
CA LYS A 88 5.18 1.52 -12.12
C LYS A 88 4.54 2.89 -12.34
N LEU A 89 5.30 3.97 -12.23
CA LEU A 89 4.79 5.34 -12.33
C LEU A 89 3.84 5.56 -13.51
N PRO A 90 4.12 5.11 -14.76
CA PRO A 90 3.20 5.32 -15.88
C PRO A 90 1.84 4.64 -15.69
N LEU A 91 1.81 3.50 -15.00
CA LEU A 91 0.59 2.73 -14.73
C LEU A 91 -0.21 3.32 -13.57
N VAL A 92 0.47 3.80 -12.52
CA VAL A 92 -0.19 4.29 -11.31
C VAL A 92 -0.61 5.75 -11.40
N LYS A 93 0.12 6.57 -12.16
CA LYS A 93 -0.15 8.01 -12.27
C LYS A 93 -1.60 8.35 -12.65
N PRO A 94 -2.25 7.71 -13.65
CA PRO A 94 -3.65 8.01 -13.96
C PRO A 94 -4.59 7.60 -12.81
N ILE A 95 -4.32 6.50 -12.13
CA ILE A 95 -5.13 6.02 -10.99
C ILE A 95 -5.03 7.01 -9.83
N LEU A 96 -3.82 7.49 -9.54
CA LEU A 96 -3.55 8.43 -8.46
C LEU A 96 -4.05 9.86 -8.75
N ALA A 97 -4.25 10.21 -10.01
CA ALA A 97 -4.82 11.51 -10.40
C ALA A 97 -6.34 11.60 -10.14
N LEU A 98 -7.00 10.48 -9.85
CA LEU A 98 -8.43 10.39 -9.53
C LEU A 98 -8.71 10.39 -8.02
N VAL A 99 -7.67 10.46 -7.20
CA VAL A 99 -7.71 10.42 -5.73
C VAL A 99 -7.64 11.83 -5.18
#